data_AF-A0A2Y9RT49-F1
#
_entry.id   AF-A0A2Y9RT49-F1
#
_cell.length_a   1.000
_cell.length_b   1.000
_cell.length_c   1.000
_cell.angle_alpha   90.00
_cell.angle_beta   90.00
_cell.angle_gamma   90.00
#
_symmetry.space_group_name_H-M   'P 1'
#
loop_
_entity.id
_entity.type
_entity.pdbx_description
1 polymer ?
#
loop_
_entity_poly.entity_id
_entity_poly.type
_entity_poly.pdbx_seq_one_letter_code
_entity_poly.pdbx_strand_id
1 'polypeptide(L)'
;MQGLLRFEDQDSARGDQNIAMFYPTSTQMVYRRGLQAIPLSVDLWIHYINFLKETLDPGDPETNSTIRGTFEHAVLAAGTDFRSDRLWEMYINWENEQGNLREVTAIYDRILGIPTQLYSHHFQRFKEHVQNNLPRDLLTGEQFIQLRRELASVNGHSGDDGPPGDDLPSGVEDITDPAKLITEIENMRHRIIEIHQEMFNYNEHEVSKRWTFEEGIKRPYFHVKPLEKAQLKNWKEYLEFEIENGTHERVVVLFERCVISCALYEEFWIKYAKYMENHSTEGVRHVFSRACTIHLPKKPMVHMLWAAFEEQQGNINEARNILRTFEECVLGLAMVRLRRVSLERRHGNMEEAEHLLQDAIKNAKSNNESSFYAIKLARHLFKIQKNLPKSRKVLLEAIERDKENTKLYLNLLEMEYSGDLKQNEENILNCFDKAIHGSLPIKMRITFSQRKVEFLEDFGSDVNKLLNAYDEHQTLLKEQDSLKRKAENGSEEPEEKKAHTEDTTSSSTQMIDGDLQANQAAYNYSAWYQYNYQNPWNYGQYYPPPPT
;
A
#
# COMPACT_ATOMS: atom_id res chain seq x y z
N MET A 1 -15.54 0.10 12.71
CA MET A 1 -15.56 1.10 11.61
C MET A 1 -16.23 2.36 12.14
N GLN A 2 -15.48 3.21 12.85
CA GLN A 2 -15.93 4.58 13.11
C GLN A 2 -15.37 5.44 11.98
N GLY A 3 -16.23 6.24 11.36
CA GLY A 3 -15.87 7.09 10.23
C GLY A 3 -14.70 8.01 10.58
N LEU A 4 -13.93 8.39 9.57
CA LEU A 4 -12.99 9.51 9.65
C LEU A 4 -13.64 10.64 10.45
N LEU A 5 -13.03 11.05 11.56
CA LEU A 5 -13.46 12.16 12.40
C LEU A 5 -13.58 13.41 11.52
N ARG A 6 -14.79 13.69 11.03
CA ARG A 6 -15.12 14.93 10.35
C ARG A 6 -15.45 15.94 11.44
N PHE A 7 -14.63 16.97 11.51
CA PHE A 7 -15.04 18.21 12.13
C PHE A 7 -16.24 18.74 11.33
N GLU A 8 -17.45 18.65 11.87
CA GLU A 8 -18.61 19.32 11.27
C GLU A 8 -18.45 20.84 11.45
N ASP A 9 -18.35 21.57 10.34
CA ASP A 9 -18.43 23.03 10.33
C ASP A 9 -19.90 23.43 10.44
N GLN A 10 -20.30 24.01 11.58
CA GLN A 10 -21.65 24.54 11.79
C GLN A 10 -21.94 25.87 11.06
N ASP A 11 -21.00 26.42 10.28
CA ASP A 11 -21.14 27.75 9.68
C ASP A 11 -21.55 27.78 8.18
N SER A 12 -21.87 26.63 7.57
CA SER A 12 -22.27 26.60 6.15
C SER A 12 -23.76 26.90 5.94
N ALA A 13 -24.18 28.10 6.30
CA ALA A 13 -25.50 28.63 5.95
C ALA A 13 -25.44 30.14 5.67
N ARG A 14 -24.69 30.52 4.62
CA ARG A 14 -24.96 31.74 3.84
C ARG A 14 -24.21 31.63 2.51
N GLY A 15 -24.97 31.40 1.44
CA GLY A 15 -24.46 31.47 0.09
C GLY A 15 -24.03 32.90 -0.24
N ASP A 16 -22.88 33.02 -0.88
CA ASP A 16 -22.70 33.95 -2.00
C ASP A 16 -21.49 33.50 -2.82
N GLN A 17 -21.75 33.24 -4.10
CA GLN A 17 -20.75 32.99 -5.13
C GLN A 17 -20.08 34.32 -5.47
N ASN A 18 -18.78 34.48 -5.19
CA ASN A 18 -17.77 34.96 -6.13
C ASN A 18 -16.43 35.33 -5.46
N ILE A 19 -15.38 34.72 -6.00
CA ILE A 19 -14.00 35.24 -6.18
C ILE A 19 -13.11 35.31 -4.92
N ALA A 20 -12.10 34.45 -4.98
CA ALA A 20 -10.94 34.38 -4.11
C ALA A 20 -10.26 35.75 -3.88
N MET A 21 -10.24 36.18 -2.61
CA MET A 21 -9.18 37.00 -2.03
C MET A 21 -9.10 36.74 -0.52
N PHE A 22 -8.04 36.05 -0.11
CA PHE A 22 -7.40 36.09 1.21
C PHE A 22 -8.29 36.44 2.43
N TYR A 23 -8.90 35.42 3.04
CA TYR A 23 -9.05 35.45 4.50
C TYR A 23 -7.81 34.79 5.11
N PRO A 24 -7.16 35.37 6.13
CA PRO A 24 -6.18 34.63 6.90
C PRO A 24 -6.92 33.43 7.49
N THR A 25 -6.56 32.22 7.05
CA THR A 25 -6.96 30.98 7.73
C THR A 25 -6.68 31.21 9.21
N SER A 26 -7.71 31.27 10.07
CA SER A 26 -7.48 31.50 11.50
C SER A 26 -6.49 30.44 11.99
N THR A 27 -5.58 30.78 12.89
CA THR A 27 -4.57 29.83 13.40
C THR A 27 -5.21 28.52 13.86
N GLN A 28 -6.41 28.61 14.44
CA GLN A 28 -7.26 27.47 14.80
C GLN A 28 -7.62 26.56 13.60
N MET A 29 -8.02 27.13 12.46
CA MET A 29 -8.29 26.37 11.24
C MET A 29 -7.04 25.65 10.72
N VAL A 30 -5.85 26.24 10.88
CA VAL A 30 -4.58 25.59 10.49
C VAL A 30 -4.34 24.34 11.33
N TYR A 31 -4.50 24.44 12.66
CA TYR A 31 -4.40 23.28 13.55
C TYR A 31 -5.43 22.20 13.21
N ARG A 32 -6.71 22.56 13.06
CA ARG A 32 -7.78 21.60 12.75
C ARG A 32 -7.52 20.86 11.43
N ARG A 33 -7.09 21.56 10.38
CA ARG A 33 -6.72 20.95 9.09
C ARG A 33 -5.50 20.04 9.21
N GLY A 34 -4.49 20.43 9.99
CA GLY A 34 -3.31 19.61 10.25
C GLY A 34 -3.67 18.32 10.98
N LEU A 35 -4.51 18.40 12.02
CA LEU A 35 -4.98 17.27 12.81
C LEU A 35 -5.93 16.37 12.03
N GLN A 36 -6.72 16.92 11.11
CA GLN A 36 -7.52 16.12 10.18
C GLN A 36 -6.64 15.30 9.23
N ALA A 37 -5.49 15.84 8.82
CA ALA A 37 -4.56 15.15 7.93
C ALA A 37 -3.68 14.13 8.69
N ILE A 38 -3.23 14.44 9.90
CA ILE A 38 -2.34 13.61 10.72
C ILE A 38 -2.84 13.58 12.18
N PRO A 39 -3.91 12.81 12.46
CA PRO A 39 -4.54 12.79 13.78
C PRO A 39 -3.68 12.11 14.85
N LEU A 40 -2.67 11.33 14.47
CA LEU A 40 -1.78 10.59 15.38
C LEU A 40 -0.58 11.42 15.86
N SER A 41 -0.42 12.67 15.42
CA SER A 41 0.68 13.51 15.87
C SER A 41 0.40 14.06 17.27
N VAL A 42 0.96 13.38 18.28
CA VAL A 42 0.91 13.80 19.70
C VAL A 42 1.38 15.25 19.87
N ASP A 43 2.51 15.61 19.25
CA ASP A 43 3.06 16.97 19.33
C ASP A 43 2.10 18.02 18.73
N LEU A 44 1.44 17.71 17.61
CA LEU A 44 0.51 18.65 16.98
C LEU A 44 -0.74 18.89 17.86
N TRP A 45 -1.25 17.85 18.53
CA TRP A 45 -2.32 17.99 19.51
C TRP A 45 -1.88 18.84 20.71
N ILE A 46 -0.68 18.61 21.23
CA ILE A 46 -0.13 19.40 22.34
C ILE A 46 -0.01 20.87 21.96
N HIS A 47 0.50 21.16 20.76
CA HIS A 47 0.57 22.53 20.25
C HIS A 47 -0.81 23.17 20.09
N TYR A 48 -1.79 22.42 19.60
CA TYR A 48 -3.15 22.95 19.46
C TYR A 48 -3.79 23.25 20.82
N ILE A 49 -3.65 22.36 21.80
CA ILE A 49 -4.19 22.57 23.15
C ILE A 49 -3.52 23.76 23.83
N ASN A 50 -2.19 23.92 23.71
CA ASN A 50 -1.49 25.09 24.24
C ASN A 50 -1.96 26.38 23.56
N PHE A 51 -2.16 26.37 22.24
CA PHE A 51 -2.74 27.50 21.53
C PHE A 51 -4.12 27.87 22.07
N LEU A 52 -5.00 26.89 22.33
CA LEU A 52 -6.32 27.16 22.92
C LEU A 52 -6.20 27.76 24.33
N LYS A 53 -5.31 27.21 25.18
CA LYS A 53 -5.06 27.75 26.53
C LYS A 53 -4.55 29.19 26.52
N GLU A 54 -3.78 29.58 25.51
CA GLU A 54 -3.23 30.94 25.37
C GLU A 54 -4.23 31.94 24.77
N THR A 55 -5.20 31.48 23.99
CA THR A 55 -6.04 32.36 23.15
C THR A 55 -7.51 32.42 23.56
N LEU A 56 -8.03 31.41 24.25
CA LEU A 56 -9.40 31.45 24.75
C LEU A 56 -9.53 32.34 25.99
N ASP A 57 -10.66 33.03 26.10
CA ASP A 57 -10.96 33.90 27.24
C ASP A 57 -11.26 33.05 28.49
N PRO A 58 -10.49 33.17 29.59
CA PRO A 58 -10.80 32.48 30.84
C PRO A 58 -12.16 32.87 31.45
N GLY A 59 -12.71 34.03 31.08
CA GLY A 59 -14.02 34.49 31.52
C GLY A 59 -15.20 33.83 30.81
N ASP A 60 -14.96 33.14 29.69
CA ASP A 60 -16.00 32.44 28.93
C ASP A 60 -16.29 31.05 29.55
N PRO A 61 -17.55 30.77 29.96
CA PRO A 61 -17.95 29.46 30.49
C PRO A 61 -17.66 28.28 29.55
N GLU A 62 -17.61 28.50 28.24
CA GLU A 62 -17.37 27.45 27.24
C GLU A 62 -15.89 27.08 27.06
N THR A 63 -14.96 27.91 27.54
CA THR A 63 -13.51 27.70 27.37
C THR A 63 -13.06 26.36 27.95
N ASN A 64 -13.43 26.07 29.19
CA ASN A 64 -13.06 24.81 29.85
C ASN A 64 -13.71 23.59 29.18
N SER A 65 -14.95 23.74 28.70
CA SER A 65 -15.65 22.68 27.96
C SER A 65 -14.94 22.37 26.64
N THR A 66 -14.53 23.41 25.92
CA THR A 66 -13.80 23.32 24.65
C THR A 66 -12.42 22.68 24.83
N ILE A 67 -11.68 23.07 25.87
CA ILE A 67 -10.36 22.50 26.18
C ILE A 67 -10.49 21.01 26.56
N ARG A 68 -11.43 20.66 27.45
CA ARG A 68 -11.72 19.25 27.81
C ARG A 68 -12.09 18.42 26.59
N GLY A 69 -13.03 18.92 25.78
CA GLY A 69 -13.41 18.28 24.53
C GLY A 69 -12.21 18.08 23.61
N THR A 70 -11.29 19.04 23.53
CA THR A 70 -10.07 18.91 22.72
C THR A 70 -9.11 17.85 23.27
N PHE A 71 -8.94 17.75 24.58
CA PHE A 71 -8.18 16.67 25.20
C PHE A 71 -8.80 15.30 24.90
N GLU A 72 -10.12 15.15 25.03
CA GLU A 72 -10.81 13.91 24.69
C GLU A 72 -10.60 13.51 23.23
N HIS A 73 -10.76 14.46 22.29
CA HIS A 73 -10.46 14.20 20.88
C HIS A 73 -8.99 13.78 20.66
N ALA A 74 -8.05 14.43 21.36
CA ALA A 74 -6.63 14.12 21.24
C ALA A 74 -6.30 12.71 21.72
N VAL A 75 -6.82 12.29 22.87
CA VAL A 75 -6.54 10.95 23.42
C VAL A 75 -7.29 9.85 22.65
N LEU A 76 -8.47 10.14 22.10
CA LEU A 76 -9.16 9.21 21.20
C LEU A 76 -8.40 9.01 19.88
N ALA A 77 -7.75 10.06 19.37
CA ALA A 77 -7.02 10.02 18.11
C ALA A 77 -5.59 9.46 18.23
N ALA A 78 -4.87 9.85 19.28
CA ALA A 78 -3.42 9.60 19.44
C ALA A 78 -3.02 9.03 20.81
N GLY A 79 -3.96 8.85 21.75
CA GLY A 79 -3.67 8.40 23.11
C GLY A 79 -3.21 6.95 23.21
N THR A 80 -3.36 6.16 22.14
CA THR A 80 -2.86 4.78 22.04
C THR A 80 -1.46 4.69 21.43
N ASP A 81 -0.85 5.82 21.03
CA ASP A 81 0.56 5.82 20.64
C ASP A 81 1.43 5.51 21.86
N PHE A 82 2.42 4.64 21.68
CA PHE A 82 3.35 4.24 22.73
C PHE A 82 4.13 5.42 23.33
N ARG A 83 4.26 6.54 22.60
CA ARG A 83 4.93 7.78 23.05
C ARG A 83 3.95 8.91 23.34
N SER A 84 2.69 8.60 23.66
CA SER A 84 1.65 9.58 23.99
C SER A 84 1.70 10.10 25.43
N ASP A 85 2.71 9.70 26.23
CA ASP A 85 2.84 10.00 27.66
C ASP A 85 2.60 11.48 27.99
N ARG A 86 3.24 12.38 27.24
CA ARG A 86 3.17 13.83 27.46
C ARG A 86 1.76 14.39 27.26
N LEU A 87 0.96 13.81 26.36
CA LEU A 87 -0.43 14.23 26.15
C LEU A 87 -1.28 13.87 27.36
N TRP A 88 -1.14 12.64 27.86
CA TRP A 88 -1.85 12.17 29.05
C TRP A 88 -1.46 12.97 30.30
N GLU A 89 -0.17 13.20 30.53
CA GLU A 89 0.29 14.04 31.65
C GLU A 89 -0.25 15.46 31.58
N MET A 90 -0.29 16.04 30.38
CA MET A 90 -0.84 17.38 30.19
C MET A 90 -2.33 17.44 30.48
N TYR A 91 -3.08 16.36 30.19
CA TYR A 91 -4.50 16.26 30.49
C TYR A 91 -4.74 16.10 32.01
N ILE A 92 -4.00 15.18 32.64
CA ILE A 92 -4.05 14.94 34.09
C ILE A 92 -3.75 16.22 34.87
N ASN A 93 -2.67 16.93 34.50
CA ASN A 93 -2.29 18.17 35.17
C ASN A 93 -3.38 19.24 35.02
N TRP A 94 -4.00 19.34 33.83
CA TRP A 94 -5.04 20.32 33.59
C TRP A 94 -6.31 20.06 34.41
N GLU A 95 -6.81 18.82 34.47
CA GLU A 95 -7.98 18.51 35.31
C GLU A 95 -7.69 18.67 36.81
N ASN A 96 -6.45 18.37 37.22
CA ASN A 96 -6.01 18.60 38.59
C ASN A 96 -6.00 20.10 38.94
N GLU A 97 -5.56 20.97 38.02
CA GLU A 97 -5.65 22.44 38.17
C GLU A 97 -7.11 22.94 38.24
N GLN A 98 -8.04 22.27 37.57
CA GLN A 98 -9.48 22.57 37.69
C GLN A 98 -10.10 22.05 39.00
N GLY A 99 -9.38 21.24 39.78
CA GLY A 99 -9.87 20.62 41.01
C GLY A 99 -10.80 19.43 40.78
N ASN A 100 -10.92 18.94 39.55
CA ASN A 100 -11.80 17.82 39.20
C ASN A 100 -11.13 16.47 39.46
N LEU A 101 -10.88 16.16 40.73
CA LEU A 101 -10.13 14.96 41.14
C LEU A 101 -10.75 13.63 40.69
N ARG A 102 -12.07 13.58 40.47
CA ARG A 102 -12.77 12.42 39.91
C ARG A 102 -12.39 12.18 38.45
N GLU A 103 -12.35 13.25 37.66
CA GLU A 103 -11.94 13.19 36.25
C GLU A 103 -10.47 12.81 36.14
N VAL A 104 -9.62 13.33 37.03
CA VAL A 104 -8.21 12.89 37.13
C VAL A 104 -8.11 11.37 37.35
N THR A 105 -8.91 10.82 38.28
CA THR A 105 -8.96 9.37 38.53
C THR A 105 -9.46 8.62 37.29
N ALA A 106 -10.52 9.08 36.64
CA ALA A 106 -11.04 8.48 35.40
C ALA A 106 -10.02 8.49 34.25
N ILE A 107 -9.16 9.51 34.17
CA ILE A 107 -8.06 9.56 33.21
C ILE A 107 -7.00 8.50 33.55
N TYR A 108 -6.64 8.33 34.83
CA TYR A 108 -5.73 7.28 35.27
C TYR A 108 -6.26 5.88 34.95
N ASP A 109 -7.55 5.62 35.20
CA ASP A 109 -8.20 4.34 34.88
C ASP A 109 -8.04 3.97 33.40
N ARG A 110 -8.03 4.97 32.51
CA ARG A 110 -7.82 4.79 31.06
C ARG A 110 -6.36 4.53 30.71
N ILE A 111 -5.44 5.43 31.12
CA ILE A 111 -4.03 5.36 30.69
C ILE A 111 -3.28 4.17 31.31
N LEU A 112 -3.66 3.70 32.50
CA LEU A 112 -3.03 2.55 33.12
C LEU A 112 -3.31 1.24 32.36
N GLY A 113 -4.37 1.19 31.55
CA GLY A 113 -4.66 0.10 30.62
C GLY A 113 -4.02 0.24 29.23
N ILE A 114 -3.29 1.33 28.95
CA ILE A 114 -2.70 1.61 27.64
C ILE A 114 -1.17 1.44 27.71
N PRO A 115 -0.56 0.61 26.85
CA PRO A 115 0.89 0.48 26.78
C PRO A 115 1.56 1.77 26.32
N THR A 116 2.42 2.34 27.18
CA THR A 116 3.18 3.56 26.90
C THR A 116 4.64 3.40 27.34
N GLN A 117 5.51 4.31 26.88
CA GLN A 117 6.93 4.28 27.19
C GLN A 117 7.20 4.53 28.68
N LEU A 118 6.41 5.42 29.31
CA LEU A 118 6.54 5.80 30.72
C LEU A 118 5.40 5.26 31.58
N TYR A 119 4.83 4.10 31.22
CA TYR A 119 3.74 3.45 31.96
C TYR A 119 3.97 3.37 33.49
N SER A 120 5.20 3.10 33.92
CA SER A 120 5.60 3.05 35.33
C SER A 120 5.58 4.42 36.03
N HIS A 121 5.87 5.50 35.29
CA HIS A 121 5.77 6.86 35.80
C HIS A 121 4.31 7.25 36.05
N HIS A 122 3.40 6.95 35.11
CA HIS A 122 1.96 7.20 35.28
C HIS A 122 1.42 6.49 36.53
N PHE A 123 1.83 5.24 36.74
CA PHE A 123 1.40 4.48 37.91
C PHE A 123 1.97 5.02 39.24
N GLN A 124 3.21 5.50 39.24
CA GLN A 124 3.77 6.17 40.42
C GLN A 124 3.01 7.47 40.75
N ARG A 125 2.67 8.27 39.73
CA ARG A 125 1.87 9.49 39.92
C ARG A 125 0.43 9.19 40.34
N PHE A 126 -0.16 8.09 39.87
CA PHE A 126 -1.45 7.62 40.38
C PHE A 126 -1.38 7.29 41.88
N LYS A 127 -0.33 6.58 42.33
CA LYS A 127 -0.13 6.30 43.76
C LYS A 127 -0.04 7.59 44.58
N GLU A 128 0.72 8.57 44.09
CA GLU A 128 0.84 9.88 44.74
C GLU A 128 -0.50 10.63 44.77
N HIS A 129 -1.29 10.58 43.69
CA HIS A 129 -2.63 11.16 43.62
C HIS A 129 -3.57 10.54 44.67
N VAL A 130 -3.58 9.21 44.81
CA VAL A 130 -4.40 8.52 45.82
C VAL A 130 -3.94 8.83 47.25
N GLN A 131 -2.63 8.90 47.47
CA GLN A 131 -2.04 9.16 48.79
C GLN A 131 -2.26 10.60 49.27
N ASN A 132 -2.28 11.57 48.36
CA ASN A 132 -2.40 12.99 48.70
C ASN A 132 -3.85 13.50 48.76
N ASN A 133 -4.83 12.71 48.32
CA ASN A 133 -6.24 13.11 48.25
C ASN A 133 -7.16 12.19 49.09
N LEU A 134 -8.40 12.64 49.35
CA LEU A 134 -9.39 11.87 50.08
C LEU A 134 -10.18 10.95 49.13
N PRO A 135 -10.39 9.65 49.45
CA PRO A 135 -11.08 8.72 48.56
C PRO A 135 -12.49 9.15 48.10
N ARG A 136 -13.22 9.91 48.93
CA ARG A 136 -14.56 10.45 48.60
C ARG A 136 -14.54 11.43 47.41
N ASP A 137 -13.41 12.10 47.20
CA ASP A 137 -13.20 13.10 46.16
C ASP A 137 -12.66 12.46 44.88
N LEU A 138 -12.18 11.19 44.96
CA LEU A 138 -11.65 10.42 43.83
C LEU A 138 -12.72 9.57 43.14
N LEU A 139 -13.65 9.00 43.92
CA LEU A 139 -14.65 8.05 43.44
C LEU A 139 -16.03 8.68 43.30
N THR A 140 -16.87 8.09 42.44
CA THR A 140 -18.31 8.38 42.46
C THR A 140 -18.93 7.92 43.79
N GLY A 141 -20.07 8.49 44.17
CA GLY A 141 -20.75 8.10 45.42
C GLY A 141 -21.08 6.60 45.46
N GLU A 142 -21.46 6.02 44.32
CA GLU A 142 -21.74 4.59 44.19
C GLU A 142 -20.48 3.74 44.38
N GLN A 143 -19.39 4.06 43.69
CA GLN A 143 -18.11 3.35 43.83
C GLN A 143 -17.55 3.45 45.26
N PHE A 144 -17.66 4.62 45.87
CA PHE A 144 -17.21 4.85 47.24
C PHE A 144 -17.99 3.98 48.24
N ILE A 145 -19.33 3.96 48.12
CA ILE A 145 -20.19 3.14 48.98
C ILE A 145 -19.91 1.65 48.76
N GLN A 146 -19.74 1.22 47.52
CA GLN A 146 -19.39 -0.16 47.19
C GLN A 146 -18.06 -0.57 47.83
N LEU A 147 -17.01 0.23 47.66
CA LEU A 147 -15.70 -0.03 48.24
C LEU A 147 -15.76 -0.14 49.78
N ARG A 148 -16.56 0.72 50.41
CA ARG A 148 -16.79 0.67 51.86
C ARG A 148 -17.47 -0.64 52.29
N ARG A 149 -18.47 -1.11 51.55
CA ARG A 149 -19.13 -2.41 51.82
C ARG A 149 -18.17 -3.57 51.65
N GLU A 150 -17.36 -3.56 50.59
CA GLU A 150 -16.36 -4.60 50.33
C GLU A 150 -15.38 -4.71 51.51
N LEU A 151 -14.81 -3.59 51.95
CA LEU A 151 -13.89 -3.56 53.11
C LEU A 151 -14.57 -4.02 54.41
N ALA A 152 -15.81 -3.62 54.65
CA ALA A 152 -16.55 -4.05 55.82
C ALA A 152 -16.86 -5.56 55.82
N SER A 153 -17.14 -6.13 54.65
CA SER A 153 -17.36 -7.58 54.50
C SER A 153 -16.10 -8.39 54.81
N VAL A 154 -14.92 -7.92 54.40
CA VAL A 154 -13.63 -8.57 54.68
C VAL A 154 -13.31 -8.52 56.18
N ASN A 155 -13.61 -7.40 56.83
CA ASN A 155 -13.38 -7.23 58.27
C ASN A 155 -14.36 -8.07 59.12
N GLY A 156 -15.59 -8.30 58.65
CA GLY A 156 -16.59 -9.13 59.34
C GLY A 156 -16.26 -10.64 59.37
N HIS A 157 -15.44 -11.14 58.44
CA HIS A 157 -15.03 -12.55 58.39
C HIS A 157 -13.84 -12.88 59.32
N SER A 158 -13.34 -11.91 60.08
CA SER A 158 -12.13 -12.05 60.91
C SER A 158 -12.37 -12.34 62.40
N GLY A 159 -13.61 -12.64 62.83
CA GLY A 159 -13.82 -13.33 64.11
C GLY A 159 -15.07 -12.97 64.92
N ASP A 160 -16.24 -13.41 64.50
CA ASP A 160 -17.36 -13.61 65.44
C ASP A 160 -18.27 -14.76 64.99
N ASP A 161 -18.32 -15.85 65.77
CA ASP A 161 -19.28 -16.97 65.65
C ASP A 161 -20.66 -16.53 66.21
N GLY A 162 -21.23 -15.46 65.65
CA GLY A 162 -22.58 -14.95 65.96
C GLY A 162 -23.64 -15.44 64.96
N PRO A 163 -24.92 -15.62 65.37
CA PRO A 163 -25.97 -16.13 64.48
C PRO A 163 -26.23 -15.17 63.31
N PRO A 164 -26.67 -15.68 62.14
CA PRO A 164 -26.83 -14.89 60.92
C PRO A 164 -27.97 -13.87 61.09
N GLY A 165 -27.59 -12.63 61.39
CA GLY A 165 -28.46 -11.46 61.41
C GLY A 165 -28.16 -10.56 60.21
N ASP A 166 -29.21 -10.01 59.61
CA ASP A 166 -29.30 -9.16 58.40
C ASP A 166 -28.50 -7.83 58.42
N ASP A 167 -27.47 -7.68 59.26
CA ASP A 167 -26.73 -6.43 59.41
C ASP A 167 -25.49 -6.38 58.50
N LEU A 168 -25.72 -6.46 57.18
CA LEU A 168 -24.70 -6.03 56.22
C LEU A 168 -24.57 -4.49 56.31
N PRO A 169 -23.38 -3.95 56.60
CA PRO A 169 -23.21 -2.50 56.73
C PRO A 169 -23.60 -1.80 55.42
N SER A 170 -24.45 -0.79 55.53
CA SER A 170 -25.07 -0.13 54.36
C SER A 170 -24.04 0.58 53.45
N GLY A 171 -22.85 0.87 54.00
CA GLY A 171 -21.82 1.71 53.39
C GLY A 171 -22.14 3.22 53.47
N VAL A 172 -23.25 3.57 54.11
CA VAL A 172 -23.73 4.96 54.30
C VAL A 172 -23.57 5.42 55.75
N GLU A 173 -23.00 4.58 56.61
CA GLU A 173 -22.79 4.89 58.02
C GLU A 173 -21.64 5.89 58.18
N ASP A 174 -21.88 6.98 58.92
CA ASP A 174 -20.87 7.96 59.26
C ASP A 174 -20.04 7.47 60.45
N ILE A 175 -18.74 7.29 60.24
CA ILE A 175 -17.81 6.94 61.32
C ILE A 175 -17.50 8.20 62.13
N THR A 176 -18.02 8.27 63.35
CA THR A 176 -17.84 9.43 64.25
C THR A 176 -16.49 9.43 64.99
N ASP A 177 -15.79 8.28 65.02
CA ASP A 177 -14.48 8.13 65.67
C ASP A 177 -13.33 8.53 64.71
N PRO A 178 -12.56 9.59 65.00
CA PRO A 178 -11.48 10.07 64.14
C PRO A 178 -10.41 9.00 63.83
N ALA A 179 -10.09 8.12 64.79
CA ALA A 179 -9.05 7.10 64.60
C ALA A 179 -9.52 5.98 63.66
N LYS A 180 -10.80 5.60 63.77
CA LYS A 180 -11.42 4.63 62.85
C LYS A 180 -11.59 5.21 61.46
N LEU A 181 -11.93 6.50 61.36
CA LEU A 181 -12.03 7.19 60.07
C LEU A 181 -10.69 7.24 59.33
N ILE A 182 -9.58 7.54 60.03
CA ILE A 182 -8.23 7.52 59.43
C ILE A 182 -7.88 6.12 58.94
N THR A 183 -8.15 5.10 59.75
CA THR A 183 -7.91 3.69 59.38
C THR A 183 -8.72 3.29 58.14
N GLU A 184 -10.00 3.68 58.07
CA GLU A 184 -10.85 3.42 56.91
C GLU A 184 -10.30 4.08 55.65
N ILE A 185 -9.95 5.38 55.73
CA ILE A 185 -9.38 6.12 54.60
C ILE A 185 -8.12 5.42 54.08
N GLU A 186 -7.24 4.97 54.97
CA GLU A 186 -6.00 4.30 54.58
C GLU A 186 -6.25 2.91 53.97
N ASN A 187 -7.20 2.15 54.50
CA ASN A 187 -7.64 0.88 53.91
C ASN A 187 -8.25 1.09 52.51
N MET A 188 -9.05 2.14 52.32
CA MET A 188 -9.60 2.50 51.01
C MET A 188 -8.50 2.86 50.02
N ARG A 189 -7.52 3.67 50.43
CA ARG A 189 -6.35 4.00 49.59
C ARG A 189 -5.58 2.76 49.18
N HIS A 190 -5.30 1.87 50.14
CA HIS A 190 -4.60 0.62 49.87
C HIS A 190 -5.36 -0.24 48.85
N ARG A 191 -6.67 -0.40 49.04
CA ARG A 191 -7.51 -1.19 48.13
C ARG A 191 -7.61 -0.59 46.73
N ILE A 192 -7.73 0.74 46.60
CA ILE A 192 -7.70 1.43 45.31
C ILE A 192 -6.36 1.16 44.61
N ILE A 193 -5.23 1.29 45.31
CA ILE A 193 -3.90 1.02 44.75
C ILE A 193 -3.75 -0.45 44.34
N GLU A 194 -4.25 -1.38 45.13
CA GLU A 194 -4.21 -2.82 44.84
C GLU A 194 -4.95 -3.16 43.54
N ILE A 195 -6.17 -2.65 43.35
CA ILE A 195 -6.96 -2.84 42.12
C ILE A 195 -6.17 -2.36 40.89
N HIS A 196 -5.54 -1.20 40.98
CA HIS A 196 -4.77 -0.62 39.87
C HIS A 196 -3.39 -1.28 39.69
N GLN A 197 -2.85 -1.92 40.72
CA GLN A 197 -1.61 -2.69 40.62
C GLN A 197 -1.79 -3.90 39.70
N GLU A 198 -2.95 -4.57 39.75
CA GLU A 198 -3.24 -5.68 38.82
C GLU A 198 -3.32 -5.20 37.37
N MET A 199 -4.02 -4.08 37.13
CA MET A 199 -4.10 -3.44 35.81
C MET A 199 -2.73 -3.04 35.29
N PHE A 200 -1.92 -2.41 36.15
CA PHE A 200 -0.54 -2.04 35.85
C PHE A 200 0.32 -3.27 35.50
N ASN A 201 0.24 -4.35 36.27
CA ASN A 201 1.02 -5.57 36.01
C ASN A 201 0.65 -6.21 34.66
N TYR A 202 -0.63 -6.20 34.31
CA TYR A 202 -1.08 -6.66 33.00
C TYR A 202 -0.53 -5.77 31.88
N ASN A 203 -0.65 -4.44 32.03
CA ASN A 203 -0.15 -3.49 31.04
C ASN A 203 1.39 -3.57 30.90
N GLU A 204 2.12 -3.76 32.00
CA GLU A 204 3.57 -3.98 31.99
C GLU A 204 3.96 -5.19 31.13
N HIS A 205 3.22 -6.28 31.23
CA HIS A 205 3.43 -7.44 30.39
C HIS A 205 3.17 -7.14 28.91
N GLU A 206 2.11 -6.39 28.60
CA GLU A 206 1.81 -5.94 27.23
C GLU A 206 2.86 -4.96 26.68
N VAL A 207 3.43 -4.09 27.51
CA VAL A 207 4.55 -3.20 27.16
C VAL A 207 5.79 -4.03 26.86
N SER A 208 6.13 -4.98 27.72
CA SER A 208 7.33 -5.83 27.57
C SER A 208 7.34 -6.59 26.24
N LYS A 209 6.19 -7.10 25.79
CA LYS A 209 6.03 -7.75 24.46
C LYS A 209 6.40 -6.84 23.29
N ARG A 210 6.24 -5.53 23.45
CA ARG A 210 6.35 -4.52 22.38
C ARG A 210 7.59 -3.65 22.48
N TRP A 211 8.26 -3.69 23.62
CA TRP A 211 9.37 -2.81 23.96
C TRP A 211 10.47 -2.81 22.90
N THR A 212 10.92 -3.99 22.47
CA THR A 212 12.00 -4.15 21.49
C THR A 212 11.63 -3.57 20.12
N PHE A 213 10.38 -3.73 19.71
CA PHE A 213 9.86 -3.16 18.46
C PHE A 213 9.81 -1.64 18.52
N GLU A 214 9.26 -1.08 19.61
CA GLU A 214 9.12 0.37 19.81
C GLU A 214 10.48 1.07 19.97
N GLU A 215 11.45 0.41 20.63
CA GLU A 215 12.84 0.88 20.73
C GLU A 215 13.55 0.81 19.37
N GLY A 216 13.22 -0.18 18.54
CA GLY A 216 13.70 -0.34 17.17
C GLY A 216 13.28 0.80 16.23
N ILE A 217 12.21 1.53 16.56
CA ILE A 217 11.74 2.69 15.80
C ILE A 217 12.58 3.92 16.16
N LYS A 218 13.61 4.19 15.36
CA LYS A 218 14.49 5.36 15.54
C LYS A 218 13.90 6.65 14.96
N ARG A 219 13.02 6.54 13.96
CA ARG A 219 12.37 7.69 13.33
C ARG A 219 10.85 7.46 13.23
N PRO A 220 10.06 7.89 14.24
CA PRO A 220 8.60 7.71 14.28
C PRO A 220 7.84 8.78 13.47
N TYR A 221 8.54 9.73 12.86
CA TYR A 221 7.98 10.81 12.07
C TYR A 221 8.39 10.69 10.59
N PHE A 222 7.62 11.33 9.71
CA PHE A 222 7.91 11.35 8.28
C PHE A 222 9.21 12.14 7.98
N HIS A 223 10.06 11.58 7.12
CA HIS A 223 11.17 12.33 6.50
C HIS A 223 11.47 11.75 5.12
N VAL A 224 11.78 12.61 4.16
CA VAL A 224 12.13 12.25 2.77
C VAL A 224 13.36 11.35 2.60
N LYS A 225 14.23 11.24 3.62
CA LYS A 225 15.44 10.40 3.54
C LYS A 225 15.01 8.95 3.70
N PRO A 226 15.48 8.02 2.84
CA PRO A 226 15.16 6.61 3.00
C PRO A 226 15.49 6.09 4.41
N LEU A 227 14.58 5.27 4.96
CA LEU A 227 14.84 4.44 6.12
C LEU A 227 15.80 3.31 5.77
N GLU A 228 16.56 2.89 6.77
CA GLU A 228 17.43 1.73 6.70
C GLU A 228 16.62 0.44 6.62
N LYS A 229 17.16 -0.58 5.93
CA LYS A 229 16.50 -1.90 5.80
C LYS A 229 16.15 -2.53 7.15
N ALA A 230 16.97 -2.31 8.18
CA ALA A 230 16.72 -2.80 9.53
C ALA A 230 15.44 -2.20 10.12
N GLN A 231 15.20 -0.90 9.95
CA GLN A 231 13.98 -0.25 10.42
C GLN A 231 12.74 -0.70 9.63
N LEU A 232 12.87 -0.89 8.30
CA LEU A 232 11.79 -1.45 7.48
C LEU A 232 11.45 -2.88 7.91
N LYS A 233 12.45 -3.68 8.28
CA LYS A 233 12.25 -5.03 8.81
C LYS A 233 11.54 -4.98 10.18
N ASN A 234 11.99 -4.12 11.09
CA ASN A 234 11.34 -3.91 12.39
C ASN A 234 9.85 -3.55 12.25
N TRP A 235 9.50 -2.62 11.35
CA TRP A 235 8.10 -2.28 11.07
C TRP A 235 7.30 -3.47 10.55
N LYS A 236 7.87 -4.28 9.65
CA LYS A 236 7.18 -5.46 9.09
C LYS A 236 6.90 -6.50 10.17
N GLU A 237 7.88 -6.81 10.99
CA GLU A 237 7.78 -7.78 12.08
C GLU A 237 6.82 -7.28 13.17
N TYR A 238 6.88 -5.98 13.51
CA TYR A 238 5.97 -5.42 14.50
C TYR A 238 4.50 -5.42 14.03
N LEU A 239 4.27 -5.08 12.75
CA LEU A 239 2.93 -5.17 12.16
C LEU A 239 2.42 -6.62 12.15
N GLU A 240 3.26 -7.60 11.84
CA GLU A 240 2.89 -9.02 11.88
C GLU A 240 2.52 -9.47 13.30
N PHE A 241 3.31 -9.07 14.29
CA PHE A 241 3.03 -9.35 15.70
C PHE A 241 1.67 -8.81 16.15
N GLU A 242 1.35 -7.53 15.87
CA GLU A 242 0.04 -6.97 16.25
C GLU A 242 -1.10 -7.58 15.41
N ILE A 243 -0.89 -7.93 14.14
CA ILE A 243 -1.92 -8.60 13.33
C ILE A 243 -2.32 -9.95 13.94
N GLU A 244 -1.35 -10.69 14.49
CA GLU A 244 -1.59 -12.01 15.06
C GLU A 244 -2.15 -11.96 16.50
N ASN A 245 -1.72 -10.99 17.31
CA ASN A 245 -1.97 -10.99 18.76
C ASN A 245 -2.80 -9.79 19.25
N GLY A 246 -2.87 -8.71 18.48
CA GLY A 246 -3.48 -7.44 18.87
C GLY A 246 -4.97 -7.35 18.51
N THR A 247 -5.62 -6.31 19.04
CA THR A 247 -6.99 -5.96 18.62
C THR A 247 -6.98 -5.27 17.26
N HIS A 248 -8.10 -5.33 16.53
CA HIS A 248 -8.24 -4.64 15.24
C HIS A 248 -7.88 -3.15 15.33
N GLU A 249 -8.35 -2.47 16.38
CA GLU A 249 -8.07 -1.05 16.62
C GLU A 249 -6.58 -0.79 16.78
N ARG A 250 -5.88 -1.64 17.55
CA ARG A 250 -4.43 -1.52 17.76
C ARG A 250 -3.63 -1.75 16.48
N VAL A 251 -4.06 -2.72 15.66
CA VAL A 251 -3.45 -2.99 14.36
C VAL A 251 -3.63 -1.78 13.43
N VAL A 252 -4.83 -1.21 13.37
CA VAL A 252 -5.12 -0.01 12.56
C VAL A 252 -4.26 1.18 13.01
N VAL A 253 -4.18 1.44 14.32
CA VAL A 253 -3.32 2.50 14.88
C VAL A 253 -1.86 2.28 14.50
N LEU A 254 -1.35 1.04 14.62
CA LEU A 254 0.03 0.74 14.25
C LEU A 254 0.28 0.91 12.75
N PHE A 255 -0.66 0.50 11.90
CA PHE A 255 -0.57 0.74 10.46
C PHE A 255 -0.53 2.23 10.14
N GLU A 256 -1.40 3.04 10.75
CA GLU A 256 -1.42 4.49 10.53
C GLU A 256 -0.10 5.15 10.99
N ARG A 257 0.46 4.74 12.14
CA ARG A 257 1.81 5.16 12.59
C ARG A 257 2.90 4.74 11.59
N CYS A 258 2.82 3.51 11.08
CA CYS A 258 3.77 2.98 10.10
C CYS A 258 3.73 3.80 8.80
N VAL A 259 2.55 4.09 8.24
CA VAL A 259 2.44 4.84 6.97
C VAL A 259 2.80 6.31 7.12
N ILE A 260 2.82 6.89 8.33
CA ILE A 260 3.44 8.21 8.57
C ILE A 260 4.96 8.13 8.34
N SER A 261 5.64 7.20 9.01
CA SER A 261 7.11 7.07 8.93
C SER A 261 7.58 6.52 7.58
N CYS A 262 6.80 5.59 7.03
CA CYS A 262 7.09 4.80 5.84
C CYS A 262 6.26 5.23 4.62
N ALA A 263 5.77 6.48 4.57
CA ALA A 263 4.84 6.94 3.53
C ALA A 263 5.32 6.71 2.09
N LEU A 264 6.64 6.71 1.85
CA LEU A 264 7.24 6.54 0.52
C LEU A 264 7.46 5.07 0.09
N TYR A 265 7.04 4.10 0.92
CA TYR A 265 7.23 2.67 0.72
C TYR A 265 5.90 2.00 0.39
N GLU A 266 5.67 1.72 -0.88
CA GLU A 266 4.39 1.18 -1.36
C GLU A 266 4.04 -0.18 -0.73
N GLU A 267 5.03 -0.97 -0.29
CA GLU A 267 4.76 -2.27 0.32
C GLU A 267 3.94 -2.20 1.62
N PHE A 268 4.07 -1.11 2.40
CA PHE A 268 3.32 -0.96 3.65
C PHE A 268 1.88 -0.53 3.37
N TRP A 269 1.65 0.36 2.40
CA TRP A 269 0.31 0.71 1.94
C TRP A 269 -0.43 -0.49 1.37
N ILE A 270 0.26 -1.31 0.56
CA ILE A 270 -0.32 -2.53 -0.01
C ILE A 270 -0.64 -3.53 1.10
N LYS A 271 0.26 -3.72 2.08
CA LYS A 271 0.00 -4.61 3.23
C LYS A 271 -1.17 -4.10 4.07
N TYR A 272 -1.28 -2.79 4.26
CA TYR A 272 -2.38 -2.18 4.99
C TYR A 272 -3.72 -2.38 4.28
N ALA A 273 -3.78 -2.11 2.96
CA ALA A 273 -4.97 -2.37 2.16
C ALA A 273 -5.39 -3.85 2.25
N LYS A 274 -4.44 -4.79 2.11
CA LYS A 274 -4.72 -6.23 2.26
C LYS A 274 -5.28 -6.61 3.62
N TYR A 275 -4.75 -6.03 4.70
CA TYR A 275 -5.32 -6.24 6.03
C TYR A 275 -6.77 -5.74 6.09
N MET A 276 -7.03 -4.55 5.53
CA MET A 276 -8.35 -3.92 5.54
C MET A 276 -9.39 -4.64 4.65
N GLU A 277 -8.98 -5.46 3.67
CA GLU A 277 -9.90 -6.23 2.81
C GLU A 277 -10.86 -7.13 3.61
N ASN A 278 -10.41 -7.67 4.74
CA ASN A 278 -11.22 -8.52 5.62
C ASN A 278 -12.09 -7.73 6.62
N HIS A 279 -11.96 -6.40 6.66
CA HIS A 279 -12.57 -5.56 7.69
C HIS A 279 -13.48 -4.45 7.15
N SER A 280 -13.10 -3.80 6.05
CA SER A 280 -13.83 -2.67 5.49
C SER A 280 -13.44 -2.37 4.04
N THR A 281 -14.38 -2.54 3.12
CA THR A 281 -14.22 -2.10 1.72
C THR A 281 -13.92 -0.62 1.61
N GLU A 282 -14.61 0.23 2.38
CA GLU A 282 -14.36 1.68 2.36
C GLU A 282 -13.00 2.03 2.97
N GLY A 283 -12.57 1.29 3.99
CA GLY A 283 -11.22 1.40 4.55
C GLY A 283 -10.14 1.13 3.51
N VAL A 284 -10.28 0.05 2.72
CA VAL A 284 -9.36 -0.27 1.62
C VAL A 284 -9.30 0.87 0.60
N ARG A 285 -10.47 1.38 0.19
CA ARG A 285 -10.57 2.51 -0.75
C ARG A 285 -9.86 3.75 -0.22
N HIS A 286 -10.07 4.08 1.05
CA HIS A 286 -9.43 5.22 1.69
C HIS A 286 -7.90 5.06 1.77
N VAL A 287 -7.40 3.86 2.11
CA VAL A 287 -5.97 3.55 2.15
C VAL A 287 -5.34 3.71 0.76
N PHE A 288 -5.93 3.10 -0.28
CA PHE A 288 -5.40 3.23 -1.63
C PHE A 288 -5.47 4.66 -2.17
N SER A 289 -6.56 5.38 -1.91
CA SER A 289 -6.71 6.78 -2.32
C SER A 289 -5.60 7.64 -1.73
N ARG A 290 -5.35 7.56 -0.41
CA ARG A 290 -4.24 8.28 0.24
C ARG A 290 -2.88 7.90 -0.33
N ALA A 291 -2.63 6.60 -0.50
CA ALA A 291 -1.38 6.12 -1.08
C ALA A 291 -1.15 6.70 -2.47
N CYS A 292 -2.15 6.64 -3.35
CA CYS A 292 -2.02 6.96 -4.77
C CYS A 292 -2.10 8.47 -5.07
N THR A 293 -2.96 9.22 -4.36
CA THR A 293 -3.23 10.63 -4.67
C THR A 293 -2.31 11.61 -3.92
N ILE A 294 -1.77 11.19 -2.77
CA ILE A 294 -0.95 12.07 -1.90
C ILE A 294 0.52 11.63 -1.94
N HIS A 295 0.81 10.38 -1.57
CA HIS A 295 2.19 9.98 -1.23
C HIS A 295 2.96 9.36 -2.41
N LEU A 296 2.29 8.55 -3.22
CA LEU A 296 2.90 7.69 -4.25
C LEU A 296 2.27 7.89 -5.65
N PRO A 297 2.08 9.12 -6.15
CA PRO A 297 1.39 9.36 -7.42
C PRO A 297 2.10 8.80 -8.65
N LYS A 298 3.40 8.48 -8.54
CA LYS A 298 4.23 7.98 -9.64
C LYS A 298 4.56 6.49 -9.56
N LYS A 299 4.11 5.79 -8.52
CA LYS A 299 4.43 4.38 -8.30
C LYS A 299 3.35 3.49 -8.94
N PRO A 300 3.67 2.72 -9.99
CA PRO A 300 2.62 2.04 -10.77
C PRO A 300 1.92 0.92 -10.01
N MET A 301 2.62 0.14 -9.18
CA MET A 301 2.04 -1.07 -8.59
C MET A 301 0.84 -0.77 -7.70
N VAL A 302 0.92 0.25 -6.85
CA VAL A 302 -0.17 0.61 -5.93
C VAL A 302 -1.42 1.11 -6.67
N HIS A 303 -1.27 1.88 -7.76
CA HIS A 303 -2.39 2.33 -8.61
C HIS A 303 -3.05 1.16 -9.34
N MET A 304 -2.25 0.19 -9.78
CA MET A 304 -2.74 -0.99 -10.50
C MET A 304 -3.51 -1.94 -9.58
N LEU A 305 -3.08 -2.05 -8.31
CA LEU A 305 -3.81 -2.79 -7.28
C LEU A 305 -5.09 -2.07 -6.89
N TRP A 306 -5.07 -0.74 -6.76
CA TRP A 306 -6.27 0.05 -6.49
C TRP A 306 -7.33 -0.11 -7.60
N ALA A 307 -6.93 0.02 -8.87
CA ALA A 307 -7.84 -0.18 -9.99
C ALA A 307 -8.40 -1.62 -10.04
N ALA A 308 -7.58 -2.62 -9.72
CA ALA A 308 -8.03 -4.02 -9.64
C ALA A 308 -9.02 -4.23 -8.48
N PHE A 309 -8.79 -3.59 -7.34
CA PHE A 309 -9.72 -3.59 -6.21
C PHE A 309 -11.06 -2.96 -6.60
N GLU A 310 -11.09 -1.78 -7.22
CA GLU A 310 -12.36 -1.15 -7.64
C GLU A 310 -13.09 -1.99 -8.70
N GLU A 311 -12.37 -2.62 -9.63
CA GLU A 311 -12.94 -3.57 -10.58
C GLU A 311 -13.61 -4.75 -9.85
N GLN A 312 -12.94 -5.32 -8.83
CA GLN A 312 -13.48 -6.42 -8.02
C GLN A 312 -14.73 -6.01 -7.22
N GLN A 313 -14.79 -4.76 -6.75
CA GLN A 313 -15.97 -4.22 -6.06
C GLN A 313 -17.10 -3.81 -7.02
N GLY A 314 -16.90 -3.91 -8.34
CA GLY A 314 -17.88 -3.53 -9.36
C GLY A 314 -17.86 -2.04 -9.75
N ASN A 315 -16.95 -1.24 -9.18
CA ASN A 315 -16.79 0.19 -9.48
C ASN A 315 -15.93 0.40 -10.73
N ILE A 316 -16.41 -0.09 -11.88
CA ILE A 316 -15.62 -0.15 -13.12
C ILE A 316 -15.22 1.24 -13.62
N ASN A 317 -16.10 2.23 -13.48
CA ASN A 317 -15.82 3.61 -13.90
C ASN A 317 -14.70 4.24 -13.07
N GLU A 318 -14.60 3.91 -11.78
CA GLU A 318 -13.51 4.41 -10.94
C GLU A 318 -12.20 3.72 -11.33
N ALA A 319 -12.20 2.41 -11.56
CA ALA A 319 -11.03 1.70 -12.09
C ALA A 319 -10.52 2.32 -13.41
N ARG A 320 -11.43 2.71 -14.32
CA ARG A 320 -11.07 3.46 -15.55
C ARG A 320 -10.43 4.81 -15.23
N ASN A 321 -11.03 5.55 -14.31
CA ASN A 321 -10.57 6.88 -13.93
C ASN A 321 -9.16 6.85 -13.30
N ILE A 322 -8.91 5.90 -12.40
CA ILE A 322 -7.61 5.67 -11.76
C ILE A 322 -6.54 5.42 -12.83
N LEU A 323 -6.78 4.45 -13.73
CA LEU A 323 -5.79 4.09 -14.75
C LEU A 323 -5.56 5.21 -15.77
N ARG A 324 -6.60 5.96 -16.15
CA ARG A 324 -6.47 7.12 -17.04
C ARG A 324 -5.64 8.23 -16.38
N THR A 325 -5.99 8.61 -15.15
CA THR A 325 -5.29 9.66 -14.41
C THR A 325 -3.83 9.29 -14.17
N PHE A 326 -3.56 8.01 -13.86
CA PHE A 326 -2.19 7.54 -13.71
C PHE A 326 -1.40 7.57 -15.03
N GLU A 327 -2.01 7.18 -16.15
CA GLU A 327 -1.37 7.26 -17.46
C GLU A 327 -1.04 8.70 -17.88
N GLU A 328 -1.92 9.66 -17.57
CA GLU A 328 -1.69 11.08 -17.77
C GLU A 328 -0.54 11.62 -16.90
N CYS A 329 -0.40 11.08 -15.67
CA CYS A 329 0.66 11.44 -14.74
C CYS A 329 2.02 10.84 -15.12
N VAL A 330 2.05 9.59 -15.59
CA VAL A 330 3.27 8.84 -15.92
C VAL A 330 3.21 8.29 -17.35
N LEU A 331 3.68 9.10 -18.29
CA LEU A 331 3.64 8.81 -19.72
C LEU A 331 4.56 7.64 -20.12
N GLY A 332 4.11 6.83 -21.08
CA GLY A 332 4.92 5.81 -21.74
C GLY A 332 5.03 4.46 -21.01
N LEU A 333 4.24 4.25 -19.95
CA LEU A 333 4.20 2.95 -19.27
C LEU A 333 3.25 1.98 -19.98
N ALA A 334 3.81 1.11 -20.83
CA ALA A 334 3.06 0.09 -21.55
C ALA A 334 2.15 -0.77 -20.66
N MET A 335 2.60 -1.09 -19.43
CA MET A 335 1.81 -1.85 -18.48
C MET A 335 0.46 -1.20 -18.12
N VAL A 336 0.40 0.13 -18.08
CA VAL A 336 -0.81 0.89 -17.74
C VAL A 336 -1.80 0.82 -18.90
N ARG A 337 -1.33 1.11 -20.12
CA ARG A 337 -2.14 1.00 -21.34
C ARG A 337 -2.71 -0.41 -21.51
N LEU A 338 -1.88 -1.45 -21.29
CA LEU A 338 -2.34 -2.84 -21.35
C LEU A 338 -3.39 -3.20 -20.29
N ARG A 339 -3.29 -2.61 -19.09
CA ARG A 339 -4.30 -2.80 -18.04
C ARG A 339 -5.62 -2.12 -18.39
N ARG A 340 -5.60 -0.91 -18.94
CA ARG A 340 -6.79 -0.21 -19.45
C ARG A 340 -7.49 -1.04 -20.54
N VAL A 341 -6.74 -1.52 -21.53
CA VAL A 341 -7.26 -2.39 -22.60
C VAL A 341 -7.86 -3.68 -22.02
N SER A 342 -7.19 -4.29 -21.04
CA SER A 342 -7.66 -5.53 -20.41
C SER A 342 -8.95 -5.33 -19.61
N LEU A 343 -9.10 -4.18 -18.94
CA LEU A 343 -10.32 -3.76 -18.23
C LEU A 343 -11.48 -3.63 -19.21
N GLU A 344 -11.34 -2.83 -20.28
CA GLU A 344 -12.41 -2.65 -21.27
C GLU A 344 -12.80 -3.97 -21.93
N ARG A 345 -11.82 -4.82 -22.28
CA ARG A 345 -12.08 -6.15 -22.83
C ARG A 345 -12.91 -7.02 -21.89
N ARG A 346 -12.58 -7.08 -20.60
CA ARG A 346 -13.31 -7.92 -19.62
C ARG A 346 -14.75 -7.47 -19.43
N HIS A 347 -15.03 -6.19 -19.66
CA HIS A 347 -16.38 -5.61 -19.55
C HIS A 347 -17.09 -5.42 -20.90
N GLY A 348 -16.59 -6.05 -21.97
CA GLY A 348 -17.28 -6.07 -23.27
C GLY A 348 -17.08 -4.84 -24.15
N ASN A 349 -16.35 -3.82 -23.71
CA ASN A 349 -16.07 -2.59 -24.46
C ASN A 349 -14.94 -2.81 -25.48
N MET A 350 -15.20 -3.65 -26.48
CA MET A 350 -14.19 -4.04 -27.47
C MET A 350 -13.74 -2.88 -28.36
N GLU A 351 -14.64 -1.93 -28.65
CA GLU A 351 -14.32 -0.74 -29.44
C GLU A 351 -13.31 0.15 -28.72
N GLU A 352 -13.52 0.41 -27.42
CA GLU A 352 -12.58 1.21 -26.63
C GLU A 352 -11.25 0.47 -26.43
N ALA A 353 -11.28 -0.84 -26.19
CA ALA A 353 -10.07 -1.65 -26.11
C ALA A 353 -9.21 -1.57 -27.38
N GLU A 354 -9.86 -1.58 -28.55
CA GLU A 354 -9.20 -1.37 -29.83
C GLU A 354 -8.69 0.07 -29.99
N HIS A 355 -9.53 1.07 -29.70
CA HIS A 355 -9.18 2.48 -29.80
C HIS A 355 -7.96 2.83 -28.96
N LEU A 356 -7.88 2.34 -27.71
CA LEU A 356 -6.73 2.54 -26.83
C LEU A 356 -5.41 2.03 -27.41
N LEU A 357 -5.43 0.90 -28.12
CA LEU A 357 -4.24 0.35 -28.77
C LEU A 357 -3.91 1.10 -30.06
N GLN A 358 -4.91 1.51 -30.84
CA GLN A 358 -4.70 2.36 -32.03
C GLN A 358 -4.08 3.70 -31.66
N ASP A 359 -4.61 4.35 -30.62
CA ASP A 359 -4.06 5.59 -30.05
C ASP A 359 -2.60 5.39 -29.57
N ALA A 360 -2.32 4.26 -28.91
CA ALA A 360 -0.96 3.93 -28.47
C ALA A 360 0.02 3.72 -29.64
N ILE A 361 -0.41 3.09 -30.74
CA ILE A 361 0.39 2.96 -31.97
C ILE A 361 0.65 4.34 -32.59
N LYS A 362 -0.37 5.21 -32.63
CA LYS A 362 -0.29 6.54 -33.23
C LYS A 362 0.65 7.47 -32.46
N ASN A 363 0.63 7.40 -31.13
CA ASN A 363 1.39 8.28 -30.24
C ASN A 363 2.72 7.67 -29.75
N ALA A 364 3.09 6.48 -30.23
CA ALA A 364 4.35 5.82 -29.87
C ALA A 364 5.56 6.68 -30.24
N LYS A 365 6.58 6.70 -29.37
CA LYS A 365 7.79 7.52 -29.56
C LYS A 365 8.85 6.82 -30.40
N SER A 366 8.77 5.49 -30.51
CA SER A 366 9.72 4.68 -31.28
C SER A 366 9.01 3.67 -32.16
N ASN A 367 9.65 3.28 -33.27
CA ASN A 367 9.14 2.22 -34.14
C ASN A 367 8.94 0.90 -33.37
N ASN A 368 9.88 0.55 -32.49
CA ASN A 368 9.77 -0.66 -31.66
C ASN A 368 8.56 -0.62 -30.70
N GLU A 369 8.25 0.54 -30.11
CA GLU A 369 7.06 0.74 -29.27
C GLU A 369 5.77 0.64 -30.10
N SER A 370 5.72 1.29 -31.26
CA SER A 370 4.60 1.19 -32.21
C SER A 370 4.36 -0.27 -32.62
N SER A 371 5.43 -0.99 -32.98
CA SER A 371 5.41 -2.41 -33.33
C SER A 371 4.91 -3.28 -32.18
N PHE A 372 5.32 -2.98 -30.94
CA PHE A 372 4.81 -3.67 -29.76
C PHE A 372 3.29 -3.52 -29.63
N TYR A 373 2.75 -2.30 -29.71
CA TYR A 373 1.29 -2.10 -29.62
C TYR A 373 0.54 -2.68 -30.81
N ALA A 374 1.11 -2.63 -32.02
CA ALA A 374 0.54 -3.25 -33.21
C ALA A 374 0.41 -4.78 -33.06
N ILE A 375 1.40 -5.44 -32.48
CA ILE A 375 1.33 -6.88 -32.15
C ILE A 375 0.19 -7.16 -31.17
N LYS A 376 0.05 -6.32 -30.12
CA LYS A 376 -1.03 -6.48 -29.13
C LYS A 376 -2.41 -6.27 -29.76
N LEU A 377 -2.55 -5.27 -30.63
CA LEU A 377 -3.78 -5.01 -31.38
C LEU A 377 -4.14 -6.16 -32.30
N ALA A 378 -3.19 -6.65 -33.10
CA ALA A 378 -3.42 -7.76 -34.01
C ALA A 378 -3.84 -9.04 -33.26
N ARG A 379 -3.18 -9.36 -32.12
CA ARG A 379 -3.58 -10.50 -31.27
C ARG A 379 -4.98 -10.32 -30.68
N HIS A 380 -5.32 -9.12 -30.22
CA HIS A 380 -6.67 -8.83 -29.70
C HIS A 380 -7.73 -9.04 -30.78
N LEU A 381 -7.55 -8.43 -31.96
CA LEU A 381 -8.46 -8.56 -33.10
C LEU A 381 -8.62 -10.02 -33.55
N PHE A 382 -7.51 -10.76 -33.66
CA PHE A 382 -7.52 -12.14 -34.11
C PHE A 382 -8.15 -13.09 -33.07
N LYS A 383 -7.61 -13.13 -31.85
CA LYS A 383 -8.00 -14.16 -30.87
C LYS A 383 -9.31 -13.83 -30.16
N ILE A 384 -9.63 -12.55 -29.95
CA ILE A 384 -10.83 -12.12 -29.21
C ILE A 384 -11.97 -11.80 -30.19
N GLN A 385 -11.75 -10.86 -31.12
CA GLN A 385 -12.80 -10.44 -32.06
C GLN A 385 -12.95 -11.35 -33.29
N LYS A 386 -12.10 -12.37 -33.45
CA LYS A 386 -12.10 -13.32 -34.58
C LYS A 386 -11.96 -12.67 -35.96
N ASN A 387 -11.34 -11.49 -36.03
CA ASN A 387 -11.18 -10.73 -37.27
C ASN A 387 -9.76 -10.88 -37.83
N LEU A 388 -9.50 -12.01 -38.50
CA LEU A 388 -8.21 -12.32 -39.13
C LEU A 388 -7.81 -11.33 -40.23
N PRO A 389 -8.71 -10.90 -41.15
CA PRO A 389 -8.32 -9.94 -42.19
C PRO A 389 -7.82 -8.60 -41.62
N LYS A 390 -8.49 -8.10 -40.57
CA LYS A 390 -8.11 -6.83 -39.92
C LYS A 390 -6.80 -6.99 -39.12
N SER A 391 -6.61 -8.11 -38.41
CA SER A 391 -5.34 -8.35 -37.70
C SER A 391 -4.16 -8.47 -38.65
N ARG A 392 -4.34 -9.14 -39.81
CA ARG A 392 -3.32 -9.22 -40.87
C ARG A 392 -2.96 -7.83 -41.40
N LYS A 393 -3.96 -7.01 -41.70
CA LYS A 393 -3.75 -5.62 -42.16
C LYS A 393 -2.91 -4.81 -41.16
N VAL A 394 -3.24 -4.87 -39.87
CA VAL A 394 -2.48 -4.18 -38.80
C VAL A 394 -1.00 -4.60 -38.79
N LEU A 395 -0.72 -5.91 -38.90
CA LEU A 395 0.67 -6.39 -38.92
C LEU A 395 1.41 -5.98 -40.19
N LEU A 396 0.77 -6.01 -41.36
CA LEU A 396 1.40 -5.60 -42.60
C LEU A 396 1.75 -4.10 -42.58
N GLU A 397 0.85 -3.25 -42.10
CA GLU A 397 1.10 -1.82 -41.90
C GLU A 397 2.25 -1.58 -40.91
N ALA A 398 2.34 -2.37 -39.84
CA ALA A 398 3.44 -2.28 -38.89
C ALA A 398 4.77 -2.73 -39.50
N ILE A 399 4.78 -3.79 -40.32
CA ILE A 399 5.97 -4.27 -41.05
C ILE A 399 6.47 -3.22 -42.03
N GLU A 400 5.59 -2.49 -42.69
CA GLU A 400 5.99 -1.40 -43.60
C GLU A 400 6.73 -0.28 -42.88
N ARG A 401 6.37 -0.01 -41.62
CA ARG A 401 7.02 0.98 -40.76
C ARG A 401 8.29 0.47 -40.09
N ASP A 402 8.33 -0.80 -39.72
CA ASP A 402 9.42 -1.42 -38.95
C ASP A 402 9.84 -2.77 -39.57
N LYS A 403 10.50 -2.67 -40.73
CA LYS A 403 10.86 -3.81 -41.59
C LYS A 403 11.90 -4.75 -40.96
N GLU A 404 12.63 -4.29 -39.95
CA GLU A 404 13.70 -5.05 -39.31
C GLU A 404 13.23 -5.82 -38.06
N ASN A 405 11.99 -5.60 -37.63
CA ASN A 405 11.47 -6.19 -36.41
C ASN A 405 10.92 -7.59 -36.63
N THR A 406 11.75 -8.57 -36.28
CA THR A 406 11.45 -10.00 -36.39
C THR A 406 10.16 -10.41 -35.66
N LYS A 407 9.78 -9.71 -34.58
CA LYS A 407 8.58 -10.04 -33.79
C LYS A 407 7.30 -9.85 -34.61
N LEU A 408 7.26 -8.89 -35.53
CA LEU A 408 6.09 -8.67 -36.38
C LEU A 408 5.85 -9.86 -37.31
N TYR A 409 6.91 -10.32 -37.99
CA TYR A 409 6.86 -11.48 -38.89
C TYR A 409 6.51 -12.76 -38.14
N LEU A 410 7.09 -12.99 -36.95
CA LEU A 410 6.77 -14.16 -36.13
C LEU A 410 5.29 -14.19 -35.72
N ASN A 411 4.73 -13.04 -35.34
CA ASN A 411 3.32 -12.96 -34.97
C ASN A 411 2.39 -13.14 -36.18
N LEU A 412 2.77 -12.63 -37.35
CA LEU A 412 2.02 -12.85 -38.59
C LEU A 412 1.97 -14.33 -38.94
N LEU A 413 3.12 -14.99 -38.93
CA LEU A 413 3.25 -16.41 -39.23
C LEU A 413 2.46 -17.29 -38.26
N GLU A 414 2.52 -17.00 -36.96
CA GLU A 414 1.72 -17.70 -35.94
C GLU A 414 0.20 -17.57 -36.20
N MET A 415 -0.26 -16.42 -36.71
CA MET A 415 -1.68 -16.23 -37.04
C MET A 415 -2.10 -17.07 -38.24
N GLU A 416 -1.28 -17.13 -39.30
CA GLU A 416 -1.57 -17.94 -40.49
C GLU A 416 -1.54 -19.45 -40.17
N TYR A 417 -0.61 -19.88 -39.31
CA TYR A 417 -0.49 -21.26 -38.81
C TYR A 417 -1.67 -21.70 -37.96
N SER A 418 -2.38 -20.76 -37.33
CA SER A 418 -3.52 -21.07 -36.47
C SER A 418 -4.77 -21.48 -37.25
N GLY A 419 -4.79 -21.36 -38.59
CA GLY A 419 -5.87 -21.80 -39.46
C GLY A 419 -5.63 -23.18 -40.08
N ASP A 420 -6.41 -23.52 -41.11
CA ASP A 420 -6.17 -24.72 -41.91
C ASP A 420 -4.89 -24.51 -42.75
N LEU A 421 -3.88 -25.35 -42.52
CA LEU A 421 -2.56 -25.22 -43.15
C LEU A 421 -2.60 -25.38 -44.67
N LYS A 422 -3.56 -26.14 -45.21
CA LYS A 422 -3.70 -26.34 -46.66
C LYS A 422 -4.38 -25.13 -47.31
N GLN A 423 -5.41 -24.58 -46.66
CA GLN A 423 -6.09 -23.39 -47.17
C GLN A 423 -5.22 -22.13 -47.03
N ASN A 424 -4.38 -22.06 -46.01
CA ASN A 424 -3.47 -20.95 -45.76
C ASN A 424 -2.06 -21.16 -46.32
N GLU A 425 -1.78 -22.26 -47.04
CA GLU A 425 -0.43 -22.60 -47.54
C GLU A 425 0.18 -21.41 -48.30
N GLU A 426 -0.58 -20.81 -49.22
CA GLU A 426 -0.12 -19.65 -49.99
C GLU A 426 0.19 -18.43 -49.11
N ASN A 427 -0.67 -18.12 -48.13
CA ASN A 427 -0.46 -17.01 -47.21
C ASN A 427 0.76 -17.22 -46.31
N ILE A 428 0.99 -18.46 -45.88
CA ILE A 428 2.14 -18.88 -45.09
C ILE A 428 3.43 -18.68 -45.90
N LEU A 429 3.45 -19.18 -47.14
CA LEU A 429 4.61 -19.04 -48.03
C LEU A 429 4.88 -17.57 -48.33
N ASN A 430 3.85 -16.77 -48.61
CA ASN A 430 3.98 -15.32 -48.77
C ASN A 430 4.57 -14.63 -47.53
N CYS A 431 4.22 -15.08 -46.32
CA CYS A 431 4.81 -14.57 -45.07
C CYS A 431 6.29 -14.92 -44.95
N PHE A 432 6.67 -16.17 -45.27
CA PHE A 432 8.07 -16.59 -45.31
C PHE A 432 8.86 -15.79 -46.33
N ASP A 433 8.36 -15.69 -47.56
CA ASP A 433 9.03 -14.99 -48.65
C ASP A 433 9.22 -13.51 -48.33
N LYS A 434 8.23 -12.87 -47.69
CA LYS A 434 8.35 -11.48 -47.26
C LYS A 434 9.40 -11.28 -46.16
N ALA A 435 9.61 -12.26 -45.28
CA ALA A 435 10.66 -12.22 -44.28
C ALA A 435 12.05 -12.50 -44.89
N ILE A 436 12.15 -13.50 -45.77
CA ILE A 436 13.40 -13.97 -46.40
C ILE A 436 13.91 -12.98 -47.45
N HIS A 437 13.03 -12.32 -48.19
CA HIS A 437 13.40 -11.29 -49.18
C HIS A 437 13.33 -9.86 -48.62
N GLY A 438 13.01 -9.72 -47.32
CA GLY A 438 12.88 -8.44 -46.64
C GLY A 438 14.20 -7.86 -46.14
N SER A 439 14.09 -6.79 -45.35
CA SER A 439 15.22 -6.06 -44.77
C SER A 439 15.77 -6.68 -43.47
N LEU A 440 15.28 -7.86 -43.08
CA LEU A 440 15.75 -8.53 -41.86
C LEU A 440 17.27 -8.85 -41.93
N PRO A 441 17.98 -8.88 -40.80
CA PRO A 441 19.37 -9.31 -40.78
C PRO A 441 19.55 -10.71 -41.39
N ILE A 442 20.66 -10.95 -42.10
CA ILE A 442 20.91 -12.21 -42.82
C ILE A 442 20.75 -13.46 -41.94
N LYS A 443 21.20 -13.39 -40.67
CA LYS A 443 21.02 -14.48 -39.70
C LYS A 443 19.55 -14.82 -39.49
N MET A 444 18.69 -13.80 -39.35
CA MET A 444 17.25 -13.99 -39.18
C MET A 444 16.58 -14.48 -40.46
N ARG A 445 16.97 -13.94 -41.62
CA ARG A 445 16.50 -14.40 -42.94
C ARG A 445 16.79 -15.91 -43.13
N ILE A 446 17.98 -16.37 -42.74
CA ILE A 446 18.35 -17.79 -42.73
C ILE A 446 17.44 -18.60 -41.81
N THR A 447 17.15 -18.11 -40.60
CA THR A 447 16.21 -18.80 -39.68
C THR A 447 14.81 -18.91 -40.27
N PHE A 448 14.29 -17.86 -40.93
CA PHE A 448 13.00 -17.92 -41.62
C PHE A 448 13.04 -18.87 -42.82
N SER A 449 14.14 -18.90 -43.58
CA SER A 449 14.34 -19.84 -44.69
C SER A 449 14.39 -21.29 -44.23
N GLN A 450 15.09 -21.57 -43.13
CA GLN A 450 15.11 -22.89 -42.51
C GLN A 450 13.69 -23.34 -42.12
N ARG A 451 12.92 -22.47 -41.45
CA ARG A 451 11.53 -22.75 -41.08
C ARG A 451 10.60 -22.93 -42.27
N LYS A 452 10.86 -22.25 -43.39
CA LYS A 452 10.12 -22.44 -44.66
C LYS A 452 10.37 -23.85 -45.20
N VAL A 453 11.62 -24.32 -45.17
CA VAL A 453 11.99 -25.68 -45.57
C VAL A 453 11.31 -26.71 -44.65
N GLU A 454 11.41 -26.55 -43.33
CA GLU A 454 10.74 -27.42 -42.35
C GLU A 454 9.22 -27.50 -42.59
N PHE A 455 8.57 -26.36 -42.83
CA PHE A 455 7.13 -26.32 -43.13
C PHE A 455 6.76 -27.08 -44.41
N LEU A 456 7.53 -26.88 -45.49
CA LEU A 456 7.29 -27.54 -46.77
C LEU A 456 7.60 -29.05 -46.72
N GLU A 457 8.55 -29.47 -45.89
CA GLU A 457 8.84 -30.89 -45.64
C GLU A 457 7.69 -31.58 -44.89
N ASP A 458 7.19 -30.93 -43.82
CA ASP A 458 6.15 -31.51 -42.96
C ASP A 458 4.75 -31.47 -43.59
N PHE A 459 4.42 -30.39 -44.31
CA PHE A 459 3.05 -30.09 -44.74
C PHE A 459 2.90 -29.79 -46.24
N GLY A 460 4.00 -29.70 -46.99
CA GLY A 460 3.98 -29.30 -48.39
C GLY A 460 3.22 -30.27 -49.28
N SER A 461 2.46 -29.71 -50.22
CA SER A 461 1.71 -30.47 -51.22
C SER A 461 2.49 -30.74 -52.51
N ASP A 462 3.59 -30.00 -52.75
CA ASP A 462 4.40 -30.04 -53.97
C ASP A 462 5.91 -30.05 -53.66
N VAL A 463 6.57 -31.15 -54.00
CA VAL A 463 8.01 -31.37 -53.79
C VAL A 463 8.86 -30.35 -54.56
N ASN A 464 8.37 -29.80 -55.68
CA ASN A 464 9.13 -28.78 -56.41
C ASN A 464 9.28 -27.49 -55.60
N LYS A 465 8.28 -27.12 -54.80
CA LYS A 465 8.36 -25.96 -53.89
C LYS A 465 9.40 -26.19 -52.79
N LEU A 466 9.47 -27.42 -52.27
CA LEU A 466 10.46 -27.82 -51.27
C LEU A 466 11.89 -27.73 -51.83
N LEU A 467 12.13 -28.27 -53.02
CA LEU A 467 13.44 -28.20 -53.68
C LEU A 467 13.88 -26.75 -53.93
N ASN A 468 12.97 -25.90 -54.44
CA ASN A 468 13.25 -24.48 -54.64
C ASN A 468 13.58 -23.77 -53.31
N ALA A 469 12.85 -24.07 -52.22
CA ALA A 469 13.13 -23.50 -50.91
C ALA A 469 14.49 -23.94 -50.34
N TYR A 470 14.91 -25.19 -50.62
CA TYR A 470 16.24 -25.68 -50.27
C TYR A 470 17.35 -24.95 -51.04
N ASP A 471 17.16 -24.72 -52.33
CA ASP A 471 18.10 -23.96 -53.17
C ASP A 471 18.23 -22.50 -52.72
N GLU A 472 17.12 -21.85 -52.39
CA GLU A 472 17.10 -20.51 -51.77
C GLU A 472 17.87 -20.50 -50.44
N HIS A 473 17.65 -21.51 -49.58
CA HIS A 473 18.36 -21.64 -48.31
C HIS A 473 19.87 -21.77 -48.48
N GLN A 474 20.31 -22.64 -49.39
CA GLN A 474 21.74 -22.82 -49.69
C GLN A 474 22.38 -21.54 -50.25
N THR A 475 21.62 -20.76 -51.02
CA THR A 475 22.08 -19.46 -51.53
C THR A 475 22.32 -18.47 -50.39
N LEU A 476 21.42 -18.40 -49.40
CA LEU A 476 21.58 -17.54 -48.23
C LEU A 476 22.76 -17.95 -47.33
N LEU A 477 23.01 -19.25 -47.17
CA LEU A 477 24.18 -19.75 -46.44
C LEU A 477 25.49 -19.31 -47.11
N LYS A 478 25.57 -19.43 -48.45
CA LYS A 478 26.72 -18.96 -49.23
C LYS A 478 26.90 -17.44 -49.13
N GLU A 479 25.80 -16.68 -49.16
CA GLU A 479 25.82 -15.23 -48.97
C GLU A 479 26.41 -14.88 -47.59
N GLN A 480 25.94 -15.53 -46.53
CA GLN A 480 26.45 -15.33 -45.16
C GLN A 480 27.95 -15.66 -45.05
N ASP A 481 28.40 -16.78 -45.62
CA ASP A 481 29.81 -17.16 -45.60
C ASP A 481 30.68 -16.18 -46.39
N SER A 482 30.18 -15.64 -47.50
CA SER A 482 30.88 -14.62 -48.27
C SER A 482 31.05 -13.30 -47.49
N LEU A 483 30.05 -12.93 -46.69
CA LEU A 483 30.08 -11.76 -45.82
C LEU A 483 31.06 -11.97 -44.66
N LYS A 484 31.12 -13.18 -44.07
CA LYS A 484 32.12 -13.53 -43.04
C LYS A 484 33.55 -13.44 -43.58
N ARG A 485 33.83 -14.05 -44.75
CA ARG A 485 35.17 -13.99 -45.36
C ARG A 485 35.60 -12.57 -45.74
N LYS A 486 34.66 -11.72 -46.17
CA LYS A 486 34.93 -10.29 -46.44
C LYS A 486 35.23 -9.49 -45.17
N ALA A 487 34.58 -9.82 -44.05
CA ALA A 487 34.87 -9.19 -42.77
C ALA A 487 36.24 -9.61 -42.21
N GLU A 488 36.63 -10.88 -42.38
CA GLU A 488 37.95 -11.40 -41.99
C GLU A 488 39.10 -10.82 -42.83
N ASN A 489 38.88 -10.56 -44.12
CA ASN A 489 39.89 -9.95 -45.01
C ASN A 489 40.00 -8.41 -44.87
N GLY A 490 39.12 -7.76 -44.11
CA GLY A 490 39.09 -6.30 -43.93
C GLY A 490 39.75 -5.80 -42.64
N SER A 491 40.30 -6.68 -41.81
CA SER A 491 40.94 -6.36 -40.53
C SER A 491 42.46 -6.57 -40.53
N GLU A 492 43.13 -6.15 -41.60
CA GLU A 492 44.59 -5.92 -41.59
C GLU A 492 44.87 -4.42 -41.67
N GLU A 493 44.97 -3.76 -40.53
CA GLU A 493 45.82 -2.57 -40.38
C GLU A 493 46.76 -2.76 -39.18
N PRO A 494 47.97 -2.16 -39.23
CA PRO A 494 49.14 -2.66 -38.53
C PRO A 494 49.22 -2.21 -37.07
N GLU A 495 49.85 -3.06 -36.25
CA GLU A 495 50.23 -2.76 -34.87
C GLU A 495 51.13 -1.51 -34.78
N GLU A 496 50.69 -0.49 -34.04
CA GLU A 496 51.62 0.43 -33.38
C GLU A 496 51.31 0.55 -31.87
N LYS A 497 52.28 -0.01 -31.10
CA LYS A 497 52.74 0.30 -29.74
C LYS A 497 51.73 0.72 -28.65
N LYS A 498 51.64 -0.18 -27.66
CA LYS A 498 51.12 0.01 -26.29
C LYS A 498 51.63 1.29 -25.61
N ALA A 499 50.72 1.96 -24.89
CA ALA A 499 50.99 2.63 -23.63
C ALA A 499 49.91 2.23 -22.60
N HIS A 500 50.36 1.87 -21.40
CA HIS A 500 49.61 1.30 -20.28
C HIS A 500 49.17 2.43 -19.33
N THR A 501 47.90 2.48 -18.90
CA THR A 501 47.45 2.88 -17.54
C THR A 501 45.95 2.62 -17.34
N GLU A 502 45.58 2.41 -16.07
CA GLU A 502 44.51 1.55 -15.54
C GLU A 502 43.09 2.16 -15.44
N ASP A 503 42.12 1.23 -15.49
CA ASP A 503 40.80 1.11 -14.82
C ASP A 503 39.82 2.29 -14.69
N THR A 504 38.57 2.07 -15.17
CA THR A 504 37.36 1.89 -14.31
C THR A 504 36.12 1.52 -15.16
N THR A 505 35.65 0.28 -14.95
CA THR A 505 34.30 -0.30 -15.08
C THR A 505 33.28 0.24 -16.09
N SER A 506 32.93 -0.57 -17.09
CA SER A 506 31.58 -0.58 -17.71
C SER A 506 31.23 -1.98 -18.23
N SER A 507 30.00 -2.38 -17.91
CA SER A 507 29.42 -3.74 -17.95
C SER A 507 29.54 -4.45 -19.30
N SER A 508 30.12 -5.65 -19.27
CA SER A 508 30.17 -6.61 -20.37
C SER A 508 28.79 -7.15 -20.72
N THR A 509 28.35 -6.90 -21.95
CA THR A 509 27.21 -7.61 -22.55
C THR A 509 27.72 -8.96 -23.05
N GLN A 510 27.60 -10.00 -22.23
CA GLN A 510 27.84 -11.37 -22.67
C GLN A 510 26.74 -11.78 -23.64
N MET A 511 27.13 -12.08 -24.89
CA MET A 511 26.29 -12.80 -25.83
C MET A 511 26.18 -14.24 -25.34
N ILE A 512 24.99 -14.61 -24.86
CA ILE A 512 24.64 -16.00 -24.55
C ILE A 512 24.32 -16.69 -25.87
N ASP A 513 25.20 -17.62 -26.23
CA ASP A 513 24.95 -18.71 -27.16
C ASP A 513 23.80 -19.57 -26.61
N GLY A 514 22.78 -19.84 -27.43
CA GLY A 514 21.50 -20.35 -26.92
C GLY A 514 20.61 -20.94 -27.99
N ASP A 515 20.94 -22.17 -28.38
CA ASP A 515 19.98 -23.10 -28.96
C ASP A 515 19.07 -23.62 -27.83
N LEU A 516 17.88 -23.01 -27.66
CA LEU A 516 16.72 -23.57 -26.96
C LEU A 516 15.49 -22.63 -27.13
N GLN A 517 14.39 -23.15 -27.66
CA GLN A 517 13.02 -22.62 -27.50
C GLN A 517 12.73 -21.18 -27.98
N ALA A 518 12.85 -20.92 -29.29
CA ALA A 518 12.34 -19.69 -29.91
C ALA A 518 10.82 -19.46 -29.72
N ASN A 519 10.05 -20.50 -29.38
CA ASN A 519 8.63 -20.36 -29.03
C ASN A 519 8.39 -19.69 -27.67
N GLN A 520 9.31 -19.74 -26.70
CA GLN A 520 9.16 -19.00 -25.44
C GLN A 520 9.68 -17.56 -25.54
N ALA A 521 10.69 -17.30 -26.37
CA ALA A 521 11.26 -15.97 -26.55
C ALA A 521 10.27 -14.94 -27.15
N ALA A 522 9.32 -15.38 -27.99
CA ALA A 522 8.27 -14.54 -28.56
C ALA A 522 7.30 -13.95 -27.52
N TYR A 523 7.19 -14.60 -26.35
CA TYR A 523 6.32 -14.18 -25.25
C TYR A 523 7.05 -13.43 -24.14
N ASN A 524 8.39 -13.34 -24.22
CA ASN A 524 9.17 -12.69 -23.17
C ASN A 524 9.19 -11.17 -23.37
N TYR A 525 8.09 -10.52 -22.97
CA TYR A 525 7.98 -9.06 -22.92
C TYR A 525 8.58 -8.47 -21.63
N SER A 526 9.40 -9.22 -20.89
CA SER A 526 9.99 -8.80 -19.60
C SER A 526 10.71 -7.45 -19.70
N ALA A 527 11.36 -7.15 -20.84
CA ALA A 527 12.00 -5.86 -21.10
C ALA A 527 11.01 -4.67 -21.14
N TRP A 528 9.74 -4.88 -21.53
CA TRP A 528 8.69 -3.87 -21.50
C TRP A 528 8.00 -3.75 -20.14
N TYR A 529 8.25 -4.73 -19.26
CA TYR A 529 7.77 -4.77 -17.87
C TYR A 529 8.89 -4.47 -16.86
N GLN A 530 10.07 -4.04 -17.32
CA GLN A 530 11.28 -3.89 -16.49
C GLN A 530 11.17 -2.69 -15.52
N TYR A 531 10.42 -2.91 -14.45
CA TYR A 531 10.82 -2.53 -13.11
C TYR A 531 11.10 -3.83 -12.37
N ASN A 532 12.24 -3.91 -11.67
CA ASN A 532 12.64 -5.06 -10.86
C ASN A 532 11.64 -5.28 -9.71
N TYR A 533 10.52 -5.92 -10.00
CA TYR A 533 9.63 -6.53 -9.04
C TYR A 533 9.70 -8.04 -9.26
N GLN A 534 10.17 -8.78 -8.26
CA GLN A 534 9.84 -10.20 -8.16
C GLN A 534 8.32 -10.31 -8.20
N ASN A 535 7.77 -10.93 -9.23
CA ASN A 535 6.35 -11.27 -9.33
C ASN A 535 5.96 -12.11 -8.10
N PRO A 536 5.21 -11.59 -7.12
CA PRO A 536 4.76 -12.41 -6.01
C PRO A 536 3.37 -13.01 -6.28
N TRP A 537 2.69 -12.62 -7.38
CA TRP A 537 1.29 -12.96 -7.60
C TRP A 537 1.02 -13.34 -9.05
N ASN A 538 1.07 -14.66 -9.32
CA ASN A 538 0.55 -15.28 -10.53
C ASN A 538 -0.99 -15.27 -10.43
N TYR A 539 -1.65 -14.33 -11.11
CA TYR A 539 -3.11 -14.06 -11.05
C TYR A 539 -4.01 -15.20 -11.60
N GLY A 540 -3.51 -16.43 -11.70
CA GLY A 540 -4.19 -17.54 -12.39
C GLY A 540 -4.47 -18.80 -11.56
N GLN A 541 -4.13 -18.86 -10.26
CA GLN A 541 -4.20 -20.13 -9.51
C GLN A 541 -4.92 -20.11 -8.15
N TYR A 542 -5.48 -18.98 -7.69
CA TYR A 542 -5.96 -18.87 -6.30
C TYR A 542 -7.34 -18.24 -6.10
N TYR A 543 -8.30 -18.47 -7.00
CA TYR A 543 -9.71 -18.18 -6.68
C TYR A 543 -10.62 -19.32 -7.15
N PRO A 544 -11.44 -19.90 -6.25
CA PRO A 544 -12.42 -20.89 -6.64
C PRO A 544 -13.44 -20.26 -7.61
N PRO A 545 -14.00 -21.05 -8.54
CA PRO A 545 -15.01 -20.55 -9.47
C PRO A 545 -16.24 -20.05 -8.70
N PRO A 546 -16.99 -19.08 -9.25
CA PRO A 546 -18.23 -18.62 -8.64
C PRO A 546 -19.21 -19.79 -8.47
N PRO A 547 -20.02 -19.82 -7.40
CA PRO A 547 -21.06 -20.82 -7.26
C PRO A 547 -22.04 -20.69 -8.43
N THR A 548 -22.31 -21.81 -9.09
CA THR A 548 -23.26 -21.98 -10.19
C THR A 548 -24.68 -21.66 -9.80
#